data_AF-A0A518V9F6-F1
#
_entry.id   AF-A0A518V9F6-F1
#
_cell.length_a   1.000
_cell.length_b   1.000
_cell.length_c   1.000
_cell.angle_alpha   90.00
_cell.angle_beta   90.00
_cell.angle_gamma   90.00
#
_symmetry.space_group_name_H-M   'P 1'
#
loop_
_entity.id
_entity.type
_entity.pdbx_description
1 polymer ?
#
loop_
_entity_poly.entity_id
_entity_poly.type
_entity_poly.pdbx_seq_one_letter_code
_entity_poly.pdbx_strand_id
1 'polypeptide(L)'
;MIDTSDLTYYRLKLREEILIQMHSNNLSQRDLAKLLYISPQSLSYIMKNKQSLSMDQINLLTRVFKLDDDFFYGMVYGELFKDSSKVSLPKVTDFIKACSHCKPGVNHCGKVVELFLETIDIKDMSTALTFAETLFGYGFLAEAASVYYAITNIEKKISERFAVCCHRIFLIERDRDMRKKGVEALHKLRAVLNDLPTEYPAQKNGDVETVNLQLDGYYRIVTWYNVTKEWEELSVIADAYYKEAKDAKDTEHLGESLLYRAASLIGLGELRKAAELLRECHDIGDYYRWAALSNEKLIEVMEGKIEAVSEFIRLVVDKNREHEIITVAPYAIRILLSKGQLERIDVFLEKYNAIFESISLKKDKYNKSQFYNFQVVRLQYYLAKKQYKEAFNDVLEVMKTALEFGDISIYQEMSAILFEHKAILGEDVEHRYMNILKRGETG
;
A
#
# COMPACT_ATOMS: atom_id res chain seq x y z
N MET A 1 -8.53 32.21 3.73
CA MET A 1 -7.81 32.68 4.93
C MET A 1 -8.42 31.91 6.07
N ILE A 2 -7.66 31.06 6.74
CA ILE A 2 -8.06 30.63 8.09
C ILE A 2 -8.25 31.89 8.89
N ASP A 3 -9.43 32.03 9.45
CA ASP A 3 -9.64 33.04 10.46
C ASP A 3 -8.73 32.65 11.63
N THR A 4 -7.74 33.48 11.94
CA THR A 4 -6.86 33.31 13.11
C THR A 4 -7.65 33.10 14.42
N SER A 5 -8.97 33.35 14.38
CA SER A 5 -9.95 32.97 15.38
C SER A 5 -9.99 31.47 15.68
N ASP A 6 -9.81 30.55 14.72
CA ASP A 6 -9.93 29.09 14.96
C ASP A 6 -8.77 28.54 15.79
N LEU A 7 -7.53 28.89 15.42
CA LEU A 7 -6.35 28.49 16.21
C LEU A 7 -6.38 29.12 17.61
N THR A 8 -6.87 30.36 17.70
CA THR A 8 -7.07 31.05 18.98
C THR A 8 -8.15 30.37 19.81
N TYR A 9 -9.25 29.94 19.19
CA TYR A 9 -10.32 29.17 19.83
C TYR A 9 -9.77 27.89 20.47
N TYR A 10 -8.98 27.10 19.74
CA TYR A 10 -8.38 25.88 20.30
C TYR A 10 -7.44 26.18 21.47
N ARG A 11 -6.62 27.24 21.39
CA ARG A 11 -5.76 27.66 22.50
C ARG A 11 -6.56 28.04 23.73
N LEU A 12 -7.66 28.78 23.57
CA LEU A 12 -8.52 29.18 24.69
C LEU A 12 -9.25 27.97 25.28
N LYS A 13 -9.84 27.13 24.43
CA LYS A 13 -10.54 25.91 24.83
C LYS A 13 -9.66 24.96 25.64
N LEU A 14 -8.43 24.73 25.20
CA LEU A 14 -7.47 23.91 25.93
C LEU A 14 -7.24 24.43 27.35
N ARG A 15 -7.07 25.75 27.51
CA ARG A 15 -6.81 26.39 28.80
C ARG A 15 -8.04 26.39 29.70
N GLU A 16 -9.22 26.61 29.13
CA GLU A 16 -10.50 26.49 29.83
C GLU A 16 -10.68 25.07 30.37
N GLU A 17 -10.45 24.05 29.55
CA GLU A 17 -10.56 22.66 29.98
C GLU A 17 -9.55 22.32 31.09
N ILE A 18 -8.30 22.78 30.98
CA ILE A 18 -7.32 22.62 32.05
C ILE A 18 -7.83 23.23 33.36
N LEU A 19 -8.46 24.42 33.33
CA LEU A 19 -9.04 25.03 34.52
C LEU A 19 -10.20 24.19 35.11
N ILE A 20 -11.08 23.67 34.25
CA ILE A 20 -12.19 22.79 34.66
C ILE A 20 -11.65 21.54 35.36
N GLN A 21 -10.63 20.91 34.79
CA GLN A 21 -10.00 19.71 35.35
C GLN A 21 -9.26 20.01 36.66
N MET A 22 -8.59 21.16 36.76
CA MET A 22 -7.99 21.61 38.02
C MET A 22 -9.03 21.78 39.13
N HIS A 23 -10.15 22.45 38.84
CA HIS A 23 -11.23 22.65 39.80
C HIS A 23 -11.84 21.32 40.24
N SER A 24 -12.13 20.42 39.31
CA SER A 24 -12.70 19.09 39.60
C SER A 24 -11.77 18.21 40.45
N ASN A 25 -10.45 18.41 40.34
CA ASN A 25 -9.44 17.69 41.10
C ASN A 25 -8.95 18.43 42.36
N ASN A 26 -9.54 19.58 42.72
CA ASN A 26 -9.11 20.43 43.83
C ASN A 26 -7.62 20.84 43.78
N LEU A 27 -7.08 21.09 42.59
CA LEU A 27 -5.68 21.46 42.38
C LEU A 27 -5.53 22.97 42.19
N SER A 28 -4.62 23.60 42.95
CA SER A 28 -4.21 24.98 42.66
C SER A 28 -3.23 25.03 41.49
N GLN A 29 -3.01 26.21 40.89
CA GLN A 29 -1.96 26.38 39.87
C GLN A 29 -0.57 25.99 40.40
N ARG A 30 -0.29 26.20 41.69
CA ARG A 30 0.98 25.78 42.28
C ARG A 30 1.11 24.27 42.37
N ASP A 31 0.01 23.56 42.63
CA ASP A 31 0.00 22.10 42.70
C ASP A 31 0.16 21.50 41.30
N LEU A 32 -0.57 22.03 40.31
CA LEU A 32 -0.43 21.58 38.92
C LEU A 32 0.98 21.84 38.39
N ALA A 33 1.58 23.00 38.66
CA ALA A 33 2.94 23.30 38.21
C ALA A 33 3.96 22.28 38.74
N LYS A 34 3.82 21.87 40.02
CA LYS A 34 4.65 20.81 40.62
C LYS A 34 4.45 19.46 39.93
N LEU A 35 3.19 19.08 39.67
CA LEU A 35 2.85 17.81 39.03
C LEU A 35 3.31 17.74 37.57
N LEU A 36 3.40 18.89 36.89
CA LEU A 36 3.93 19.02 35.53
C LEU A 36 5.45 19.21 35.48
N TYR A 37 6.13 19.25 36.63
CA TYR A 37 7.57 19.52 36.74
C TYR A 37 8.01 20.84 36.08
N ILE A 38 7.18 21.89 36.18
CA ILE A 38 7.49 23.23 35.67
C ILE A 38 7.38 24.30 36.75
N SER A 39 7.97 25.48 36.48
CA SER A 39 7.84 26.60 37.42
C SER A 39 6.41 27.15 37.45
N PRO A 40 5.93 27.65 38.61
CA PRO A 40 4.63 28.35 38.68
C PRO A 40 4.56 29.56 37.74
N GLN A 41 5.69 30.23 37.46
CA GLN A 41 5.72 31.31 36.46
C GLN A 41 5.44 30.76 35.06
N SER A 42 6.09 29.65 34.66
CA SER A 42 5.88 28.99 33.38
C SER A 42 4.43 28.56 33.22
N LEU A 43 3.84 27.93 34.24
CA LEU A 43 2.41 27.58 34.18
C LEU A 43 1.53 28.83 34.02
N SER A 44 1.82 29.92 34.75
CA SER A 44 1.08 31.17 34.60
C SER A 44 1.17 31.75 33.18
N TYR A 45 2.35 31.70 32.55
CA TYR A 45 2.53 32.11 31.16
C TYR A 45 1.76 31.19 30.18
N ILE A 46 1.77 29.89 30.43
CA ILE A 46 0.97 28.92 29.66
C ILE A 46 -0.51 29.26 29.75
N MET A 47 -1.05 29.40 30.97
CA MET A 47 -2.48 29.71 31.18
C MET A 47 -2.90 31.07 30.60
N LYS A 48 -1.96 32.02 30.47
CA LYS A 48 -2.18 33.33 29.82
C LYS A 48 -1.97 33.32 28.30
N ASN A 49 -1.81 32.14 27.68
CA ASN A 49 -1.52 31.97 26.25
C ASN A 49 -0.28 32.75 25.76
N LYS A 50 0.71 32.91 26.64
CA LYS A 50 1.99 33.56 26.33
C LYS A 50 3.12 32.54 26.11
N GLN A 51 2.90 31.30 26.54
CA GLN A 51 3.77 30.17 26.32
C GLN A 51 2.92 29.00 25.86
N SER A 52 3.44 28.26 24.87
CA SER A 52 2.78 27.09 24.32
C SER A 52 3.11 25.82 25.11
N LEU A 53 2.20 24.86 25.13
CA LEU A 53 2.43 23.53 25.70
C LEU A 53 3.20 22.63 24.70
N SER A 54 4.05 21.75 25.23
CA SER A 54 4.64 20.63 24.48
C SER A 54 3.73 19.39 24.55
N MET A 55 3.93 18.43 23.63
CA MET A 55 3.15 17.18 23.66
C MET A 55 3.40 16.36 24.92
N ASP A 56 4.62 16.35 25.46
CA ASP A 56 4.91 15.70 26.74
C ASP A 56 4.12 16.31 27.89
N GLN A 57 3.97 17.64 27.90
CA GLN A 57 3.16 18.33 28.91
C GLN A 57 1.67 18.00 28.77
N ILE A 58 1.17 17.88 27.53
CA ILE A 58 -0.22 17.45 27.26
C ILE A 58 -0.47 16.03 27.75
N ASN A 59 0.42 15.08 27.42
CA ASN A 59 0.32 13.70 27.87
C ASN A 59 0.50 13.57 29.38
N LEU A 60 1.26 14.48 30.01
CA LEU A 60 1.38 14.52 31.46
C LEU A 60 0.10 15.08 32.11
N LEU A 61 -0.56 16.06 31.49
CA LEU A 61 -1.86 16.59 31.95
C LEU A 61 -2.93 15.49 31.98
N THR A 62 -3.05 14.67 30.92
CA THR A 62 -4.03 13.56 30.91
C THR A 62 -3.78 12.60 32.07
N ARG A 63 -2.52 12.23 32.33
CA ARG A 63 -2.13 11.36 33.44
C ARG A 63 -2.39 11.97 34.82
N VAL A 64 -2.04 13.25 34.99
CA VAL A 64 -2.25 13.99 36.25
C VAL A 64 -3.74 14.06 36.59
N PHE A 65 -4.59 14.30 35.60
CA PHE A 65 -6.04 14.35 35.76
C PHE A 65 -6.73 12.98 35.65
N LYS A 66 -5.98 11.90 35.39
CA LYS A 66 -6.48 10.52 35.23
C LYS A 66 -7.57 10.41 34.15
N LEU A 67 -7.34 11.08 33.03
CA LEU A 67 -8.20 11.09 31.85
C LEU A 67 -7.67 10.08 30.82
N ASP A 68 -8.49 9.80 29.80
CA ASP A 68 -8.06 9.01 28.65
C ASP A 68 -6.88 9.69 27.93
N ASP A 69 -5.96 8.89 27.37
CA ASP A 69 -4.67 9.34 26.83
C ASP A 69 -4.80 10.42 25.74
N ASP A 70 -5.88 10.39 24.97
CA ASP A 70 -6.17 11.29 23.85
C ASP A 70 -7.12 12.45 24.23
N PHE A 71 -7.56 12.55 25.49
CA PHE A 71 -8.59 13.50 25.92
C PHE A 71 -8.35 14.94 25.45
N PHE A 72 -7.11 15.42 25.53
CA PHE A 72 -6.75 16.78 25.12
C PHE A 72 -6.45 16.92 23.62
N TYR A 73 -6.33 15.84 22.85
CA TYR A 73 -5.81 15.91 21.46
C TYR A 73 -6.73 16.73 20.55
N GLY A 74 -8.04 16.70 20.81
CA GLY A 74 -9.02 17.56 20.13
C GLY A 74 -8.92 19.06 20.44
N MET A 75 -8.05 19.46 21.37
CA MET A 75 -7.91 20.83 21.85
C MET A 75 -6.51 21.41 21.59
N VAL A 76 -5.51 20.57 21.30
CA VAL A 76 -4.11 21.02 21.12
C VAL A 76 -3.82 21.61 19.74
N TYR A 77 -4.78 21.61 18.81
CA TYR A 77 -4.49 22.03 17.43
C TYR A 77 -3.87 23.42 17.35
N GLY A 78 -4.35 24.39 18.14
CA GLY A 78 -3.77 25.72 18.19
C GLY A 78 -2.32 25.78 18.71
N GLU A 79 -1.88 24.80 19.50
CA GLU A 79 -0.50 24.68 20.01
C GLU A 79 0.48 24.17 18.95
N LEU A 80 -0.04 23.50 17.91
CA LEU A 80 0.75 22.92 16.81
C LEU A 80 1.16 23.95 15.75
N PHE A 81 0.51 25.11 15.74
CA PHE A 81 0.79 26.21 14.82
C PHE A 81 1.44 27.37 15.57
N LYS A 82 2.36 28.07 14.90
CA LYS A 82 2.92 29.35 15.33
C LYS A 82 1.86 30.44 15.17
N ASP A 83 2.07 31.60 15.82
CA ASP A 83 1.16 32.75 15.68
C ASP A 83 1.07 33.27 14.23
N SER A 84 2.06 32.98 13.39
CA SER A 84 2.03 33.27 11.95
C SER A 84 1.17 32.27 11.15
N SER A 85 0.35 31.45 11.81
CA SER A 85 -0.40 30.31 11.24
C SER A 85 0.45 29.25 10.53
N LYS A 86 1.77 29.28 10.73
CA LYS A 86 2.67 28.27 10.17
C LYS A 86 2.75 27.07 11.10
N VAL A 87 2.70 25.88 10.54
CA VAL A 87 2.87 24.65 11.31
C VAL A 87 4.25 24.60 11.99
N SER A 88 4.28 24.13 13.23
CA SER A 88 5.51 23.88 13.97
C SER A 88 5.91 22.41 13.78
N LEU A 89 6.80 22.14 12.82
CA LEU A 89 7.22 20.77 12.47
C LEU A 89 7.57 19.91 13.70
N PRO A 90 8.41 20.34 14.66
CA PRO A 90 8.73 19.49 15.82
C PRO A 90 7.49 19.05 16.60
N LYS A 91 6.57 19.98 16.84
CA LYS A 91 5.34 19.71 17.62
C LYS A 91 4.37 18.82 16.86
N VAL A 92 4.24 19.03 15.56
CA VAL A 92 3.38 18.19 14.72
C VAL A 92 3.95 16.79 14.59
N THR A 93 5.27 16.64 14.48
CA THR A 93 5.91 15.32 14.51
C THR A 93 5.61 14.59 15.82
N ASP A 94 5.78 15.25 16.97
CA ASP A 94 5.44 14.66 18.27
C ASP A 94 3.95 14.30 18.37
N PHE A 95 3.07 15.17 17.84
CA PHE A 95 1.62 14.95 17.85
C PHE A 95 1.19 13.77 16.96
N ILE A 96 1.72 13.67 15.74
CA ILE A 96 1.45 12.56 14.82
C ILE A 96 1.93 11.25 15.44
N LYS A 97 3.15 11.25 16.01
CA LYS A 97 3.67 10.10 16.74
C LYS A 97 2.74 9.70 17.88
N ALA A 98 2.24 10.66 18.65
CA ALA A 98 1.32 10.35 19.75
C ALA A 98 -0.02 9.80 19.22
N CYS A 99 -0.57 10.39 18.16
CA CYS A 99 -1.78 9.93 17.48
C CYS A 99 -1.64 8.52 16.91
N SER A 100 -0.45 8.09 16.47
CA SER A 100 -0.25 6.74 15.92
C SER A 100 -0.45 5.63 16.97
N HIS A 101 -0.52 5.99 18.26
CA HIS A 101 -0.72 5.06 19.36
C HIS A 101 -2.16 5.06 19.91
N CYS A 102 -3.07 5.87 19.38
CA CYS A 102 -4.46 5.94 19.84
C CYS A 102 -5.48 5.72 18.71
N LYS A 103 -6.60 5.06 19.03
CA LYS A 103 -7.64 4.70 18.04
C LYS A 103 -8.23 5.90 17.28
N PRO A 104 -8.55 7.05 17.90
CA PRO A 104 -9.07 8.21 17.17
C PRO A 104 -7.98 9.09 16.56
N GLY A 105 -6.70 8.69 16.61
CA GLY A 105 -5.58 9.46 16.10
C GLY A 105 -5.71 9.90 14.64
N VAL A 106 -6.38 9.10 13.81
CA VAL A 106 -6.70 9.45 12.41
C VAL A 106 -7.58 10.69 12.34
N ASN A 107 -8.63 10.79 13.16
CA ASN A 107 -9.52 11.96 13.17
C ASN A 107 -8.77 13.23 13.59
N HIS A 108 -7.87 13.10 14.57
CA HIS A 108 -7.04 14.20 15.03
C HIS A 108 -6.03 14.66 13.97
N CYS A 109 -5.31 13.74 13.34
CA CYS A 109 -4.40 14.06 12.23
C CYS A 109 -5.16 14.67 11.06
N GLY A 110 -6.34 14.15 10.72
CA GLY A 110 -7.22 14.69 9.70
C GLY A 110 -7.58 16.16 9.96
N LYS A 111 -7.95 16.52 11.20
CA LYS A 111 -8.25 17.91 11.54
C LYS A 111 -7.02 18.83 11.46
N VAL A 112 -5.83 18.35 11.83
CA VAL A 112 -4.59 19.13 11.67
C VAL A 112 -4.27 19.35 10.19
N VAL A 113 -4.46 18.35 9.34
CA VAL A 113 -4.30 18.49 7.89
C VAL A 113 -5.31 19.47 7.30
N GLU A 114 -6.58 19.39 7.70
CA GLU A 114 -7.62 20.35 7.28
C GLU A 114 -7.19 21.79 7.58
N LEU A 115 -6.82 22.07 8.83
CA LEU A 115 -6.33 23.39 9.25
C LEU A 115 -5.03 23.78 8.52
N PHE A 116 -4.14 22.83 8.21
CA PHE A 116 -2.94 23.16 7.45
C PHE A 116 -3.25 23.56 5.99
N LEU A 117 -4.15 22.82 5.32
CA LEU A 117 -4.48 23.03 3.92
C LEU A 117 -5.24 24.34 3.66
N GLU A 118 -5.93 24.89 4.66
CA GLU A 118 -6.60 26.18 4.54
C GLU A 118 -5.62 27.39 4.57
N THR A 119 -4.37 27.17 4.99
CA THR A 119 -3.33 28.21 5.08
C THR A 119 -2.13 28.02 4.18
N ILE A 120 -1.96 26.83 3.59
CA ILE A 120 -0.80 26.51 2.78
C ILE A 120 -0.68 27.44 1.56
N ASP A 121 0.54 27.95 1.33
CA ASP A 121 0.90 28.77 0.17
C ASP A 121 2.29 28.35 -0.36
N ILE A 122 2.70 28.86 -1.52
CA ILE A 122 3.92 28.47 -2.23
C ILE A 122 5.20 28.58 -1.38
N LYS A 123 5.23 29.49 -0.40
CA LYS A 123 6.35 29.69 0.52
C LYS A 123 6.48 28.56 1.57
N ASP A 124 5.47 27.71 1.70
CA ASP A 124 5.39 26.69 2.74
C ASP A 124 5.62 25.27 2.18
N MET A 125 5.90 25.10 0.88
CA MET A 125 6.01 23.78 0.23
C MET A 125 7.07 22.86 0.84
N SER A 126 8.22 23.38 1.28
CA SER A 126 9.22 22.56 1.98
C SER A 126 8.70 22.04 3.32
N THR A 127 7.99 22.88 4.08
CA THR A 127 7.37 22.49 5.34
C THR A 127 6.21 21.52 5.11
N ALA A 128 5.44 21.73 4.05
CA ALA A 128 4.37 20.83 3.63
C ALA A 128 4.90 19.43 3.31
N LEU A 129 6.02 19.34 2.56
CA LEU A 129 6.63 18.06 2.23
C LEU A 129 7.05 17.32 3.50
N THR A 130 7.77 17.98 4.42
CA THR A 130 8.19 17.34 5.68
C THR A 130 6.99 16.88 6.51
N PHE A 131 5.92 17.68 6.58
CA PHE A 131 4.69 17.30 7.27
C PHE A 131 4.03 16.08 6.62
N ALA A 132 3.93 16.04 5.30
CA ALA A 132 3.38 14.92 4.55
C ALA A 132 4.21 13.64 4.74
N GLU A 133 5.54 13.75 4.70
CA GLU A 133 6.45 12.61 4.92
C GLU A 133 6.36 12.08 6.35
N THR A 134 6.16 12.95 7.35
CA THR A 134 5.88 12.50 8.72
C THR A 134 4.56 11.74 8.82
N LEU A 135 3.48 12.26 8.22
CA LEU A 135 2.20 11.55 8.18
C LEU A 135 2.34 10.19 7.48
N PHE A 136 3.02 10.15 6.34
CA PHE A 136 3.29 8.94 5.58
C PHE A 136 4.08 7.91 6.41
N GLY A 137 5.17 8.35 7.04
CA GLY A 137 6.04 7.50 7.84
C GLY A 137 5.35 6.89 9.06
N TYR A 138 4.33 7.54 9.61
CA TYR A 138 3.49 7.00 10.71
C TYR A 138 2.22 6.29 10.23
N GLY A 139 2.02 6.12 8.92
CA GLY A 139 0.91 5.36 8.34
C GLY A 139 -0.40 6.13 8.15
N PHE A 140 -0.41 7.45 8.35
CA PHE A 140 -1.57 8.33 8.08
C PHE A 140 -1.67 8.64 6.58
N LEU A 141 -1.88 7.61 5.77
CA LEU A 141 -1.74 7.68 4.31
C LEU A 141 -2.78 8.59 3.65
N ALA A 142 -3.99 8.75 4.21
CA ALA A 142 -5.03 9.58 3.57
C ALA A 142 -4.75 11.07 3.79
N GLU A 143 -4.31 11.39 4.99
CA GLU A 143 -3.87 12.68 5.45
C GLU A 143 -2.62 13.10 4.67
N ALA A 144 -1.63 12.20 4.54
CA ALA A 144 -0.42 12.43 3.75
C ALA A 144 -0.74 12.70 2.27
N ALA A 145 -1.60 11.87 1.65
CA ALA A 145 -2.02 12.06 0.26
C ALA A 145 -2.64 13.45 0.03
N SER A 146 -3.48 13.93 0.95
CA SER A 146 -4.12 15.24 0.85
C SER A 146 -3.08 16.37 0.80
N VAL A 147 -2.01 16.27 1.61
CA VAL A 147 -0.91 17.25 1.60
C VAL A 147 -0.06 17.13 0.33
N TYR A 148 0.28 15.93 -0.13
CA TYR A 148 1.01 15.75 -1.40
C TYR A 148 0.24 16.33 -2.58
N TYR A 149 -1.08 16.08 -2.68
CA TYR A 149 -1.90 16.66 -3.73
C TYR A 149 -1.88 18.19 -3.69
N ALA A 150 -1.99 18.79 -2.49
CA ALA A 150 -1.91 20.24 -2.35
C ALA A 150 -0.58 20.80 -2.87
N ILE A 151 0.54 20.16 -2.55
CA ILE A 151 1.86 20.54 -3.08
C ILE A 151 1.87 20.47 -4.61
N THR A 152 1.44 19.35 -5.20
CA THR A 152 1.45 19.17 -6.67
C THR A 152 0.49 20.10 -7.40
N ASN A 153 -0.57 20.59 -6.75
CA ASN A 153 -1.52 21.53 -7.34
C ASN A 153 -1.02 22.97 -7.28
N ILE A 154 -0.24 23.33 -6.24
CA ILE A 154 0.33 24.67 -6.09
C ILE A 154 1.59 24.82 -6.95
N GLU A 155 2.41 23.78 -7.02
CA GLU A 155 3.62 23.78 -7.85
C GLU A 155 3.31 23.56 -9.33
N LYS A 156 3.59 24.60 -10.12
CA LYS A 156 3.39 24.58 -11.58
C LYS A 156 4.57 24.03 -12.38
N LYS A 157 5.72 23.81 -11.73
CA LYS A 157 6.95 23.32 -12.37
C LYS A 157 7.34 22.00 -11.74
N ILE A 158 7.87 21.10 -12.57
CA ILE A 158 8.48 19.85 -12.09
C ILE A 158 9.72 20.23 -11.27
N SER A 159 9.75 19.73 -10.04
CA SER A 159 10.82 19.89 -9.07
C SER A 159 11.07 18.52 -8.42
N GLU A 160 12.22 18.32 -7.78
CA GLU A 160 12.49 17.09 -7.03
C GLU A 160 11.37 16.82 -5.99
N ARG A 161 10.92 17.86 -5.28
CA ARG A 161 9.79 17.77 -4.35
C ARG A 161 8.49 17.33 -5.04
N PHE A 162 8.20 17.86 -6.23
CA PHE A 162 7.05 17.44 -7.03
C PHE A 162 7.16 15.95 -7.39
N ALA A 163 8.34 15.49 -7.81
CA ALA A 163 8.58 14.09 -8.14
C ALA A 163 8.37 13.17 -6.93
N VAL A 164 8.91 13.54 -5.76
CA VAL A 164 8.68 12.83 -4.50
C VAL A 164 7.19 12.75 -4.17
N CYS A 165 6.44 13.85 -4.34
CA CYS A 165 4.99 13.83 -4.12
C CYS A 165 4.30 12.85 -5.08
N CYS A 166 4.65 12.84 -6.37
CA CYS A 166 4.09 11.90 -7.34
C CYS A 166 4.38 10.44 -6.97
N HIS A 167 5.59 10.15 -6.50
CA HIS A 167 5.96 8.82 -6.00
C HIS A 167 5.09 8.37 -4.82
N ARG A 168 4.95 9.23 -3.80
CA ARG A 168 4.14 8.92 -2.62
C ARG A 168 2.66 8.81 -2.94
N ILE A 169 2.12 9.68 -3.78
CA ILE A 169 0.74 9.59 -4.26
C ILE A 169 0.53 8.24 -4.96
N PHE A 170 1.45 7.81 -5.83
CA PHE A 170 1.34 6.51 -6.49
C PHE A 170 1.34 5.36 -5.49
N LEU A 171 2.24 5.35 -4.51
CA LEU A 171 2.26 4.32 -3.45
C LEU A 171 0.94 4.22 -2.69
N ILE A 172 0.27 5.34 -2.46
CA ILE A 172 -0.99 5.37 -1.71
C ILE A 172 -2.16 4.96 -2.60
N GLU A 173 -2.28 5.55 -3.78
CA GLU A 173 -3.44 5.38 -4.65
C GLU A 173 -3.45 4.03 -5.37
N ARG A 174 -2.27 3.45 -5.63
CA ARG A 174 -2.17 2.12 -6.25
C ARG A 174 -2.86 1.02 -5.45
N ASP A 175 -2.94 1.17 -4.13
CA ASP A 175 -3.59 0.19 -3.27
C ASP A 175 -5.05 0.55 -2.96
N ARG A 176 -5.42 1.83 -3.07
CA ARG A 176 -6.77 2.34 -2.78
C ARG A 176 -7.74 2.22 -3.95
N ASP A 177 -7.29 2.62 -5.13
CA ASP A 177 -8.11 2.65 -6.34
C ASP A 177 -7.24 2.40 -7.56
N MET A 178 -7.18 1.13 -7.98
CA MET A 178 -6.37 0.73 -9.13
C MET A 178 -6.94 1.18 -10.46
N ARG A 179 -8.22 1.56 -10.54
CA ARG A 179 -8.89 1.80 -11.83
C ARG A 179 -8.74 3.22 -12.32
N LYS A 180 -8.79 4.19 -11.41
CA LYS A 180 -8.76 5.61 -11.76
C LYS A 180 -7.56 6.29 -11.14
N LYS A 181 -7.57 6.51 -9.81
CA LYS A 181 -6.51 7.30 -9.17
C LYS A 181 -5.14 6.65 -9.26
N GLY A 182 -5.05 5.33 -9.15
CA GLY A 182 -3.82 4.58 -9.32
C GLY A 182 -3.21 4.73 -10.71
N VAL A 183 -4.04 4.68 -11.77
CA VAL A 183 -3.60 4.91 -13.16
C VAL A 183 -3.17 6.37 -13.37
N GLU A 184 -3.94 7.33 -12.87
CA GLU A 184 -3.56 8.76 -12.94
C GLU A 184 -2.23 9.03 -12.23
N ALA A 185 -2.03 8.44 -11.05
CA ALA A 185 -0.80 8.56 -10.28
C ALA A 185 0.39 7.85 -10.96
N LEU A 186 0.17 6.69 -11.57
CA LEU A 186 1.17 5.99 -12.38
C LEU A 186 1.68 6.87 -13.52
N HIS A 187 0.79 7.48 -14.29
CA HIS A 187 1.17 8.36 -15.40
C HIS A 187 1.98 9.57 -14.91
N LYS A 188 1.56 10.19 -13.79
CA LYS A 188 2.30 11.30 -13.18
C LYS A 188 3.69 10.86 -12.74
N LEU A 189 3.82 9.72 -12.07
CA LEU A 189 5.11 9.19 -11.63
C LEU A 189 6.03 8.89 -12.82
N ARG A 190 5.52 8.22 -13.86
CA ARG A 190 6.29 7.92 -15.08
C ARG A 190 6.90 9.18 -15.70
N ALA A 191 6.17 10.28 -15.71
CA ALA A 191 6.62 11.54 -16.29
C ALA A 191 7.78 12.21 -15.51
N VAL A 192 8.00 11.81 -14.25
CA VAL A 192 8.98 12.45 -13.34
C VAL A 192 9.98 11.46 -12.74
N LEU A 193 10.06 10.24 -13.28
CA LEU A 193 10.94 9.18 -12.74
C LEU A 193 12.39 9.64 -12.62
N ASN A 194 12.91 10.31 -13.65
CA ASN A 194 14.30 10.77 -13.68
C ASN A 194 14.54 12.03 -12.85
N ASP A 195 13.47 12.65 -12.33
CA ASP A 195 13.55 13.79 -11.41
C ASP A 195 13.50 13.34 -9.93
N LEU A 196 13.36 12.03 -9.68
CA LEU A 196 13.40 11.48 -8.32
C LEU A 196 14.84 11.48 -7.77
N PRO A 197 15.01 11.78 -6.48
CA PRO A 197 16.32 11.78 -5.85
C PRO A 197 16.86 10.35 -5.67
N THR A 198 18.14 10.17 -5.93
CA THR A 198 18.87 8.90 -5.70
C THR A 198 19.31 8.71 -4.25
N GLU A 199 19.31 9.78 -3.46
CA GLU A 199 19.56 9.77 -2.02
C GLU A 199 18.48 10.59 -1.33
N TYR A 200 17.59 9.93 -0.60
CA TYR A 200 16.46 10.60 0.03
C TYR A 200 16.21 10.09 1.45
N PRO A 201 16.07 10.97 2.46
CA PRO A 201 15.79 10.59 3.84
C PRO A 201 14.31 10.22 4.00
N ALA A 202 13.97 8.96 3.75
CA ALA A 202 12.61 8.45 3.92
C ALA A 202 12.32 8.14 5.40
N GLN A 203 11.15 8.56 5.86
CA GLN A 203 10.70 8.33 7.23
C GLN A 203 9.88 7.03 7.34
N LYS A 204 10.19 6.19 8.32
CA LYS A 204 9.49 4.93 8.60
C LYS A 204 9.34 4.74 10.11
N ASN A 205 8.12 4.90 10.63
CA ASN A 205 7.78 4.83 12.06
C ASN A 205 8.60 5.75 12.97
N GLY A 206 9.13 6.86 12.43
CA GLY A 206 9.98 7.80 13.15
C GLY A 206 11.48 7.60 12.95
N ASP A 207 11.90 6.48 12.37
CA ASP A 207 13.27 6.29 11.91
C ASP A 207 13.45 6.88 10.51
N VAL A 208 14.67 7.33 10.21
CA VAL A 208 15.03 7.90 8.91
C VAL A 208 16.05 6.98 8.25
N GLU A 209 15.73 6.53 7.05
CA GLU A 209 16.59 5.71 6.21
C GLU A 209 16.88 6.45 4.89
N THR A 210 18.11 6.37 4.41
CA THR A 210 18.45 6.94 3.10
C THR A 210 18.14 5.89 2.03
N VAL A 211 17.28 6.26 1.09
CA VAL A 211 16.83 5.37 0.01
C VAL A 211 17.01 6.01 -1.36
N ASN A 212 17.14 5.18 -2.40
CA ASN A 212 17.11 5.63 -3.78
C ASN A 212 15.67 5.63 -4.29
N LEU A 213 15.02 6.80 -4.30
CA LEU A 213 13.62 6.89 -4.74
C LEU A 213 13.44 6.71 -6.23
N GLN A 214 14.47 6.98 -7.05
CA GLN A 214 14.40 6.71 -8.48
C GLN A 214 14.28 5.21 -8.74
N LEU A 215 15.19 4.40 -8.18
CA LEU A 215 15.14 2.94 -8.32
C LEU A 215 13.90 2.33 -7.64
N ASP A 216 13.49 2.84 -6.49
CA ASP A 216 12.21 2.45 -5.89
C ASP A 216 11.05 2.77 -6.84
N GLY A 217 11.01 3.97 -7.44
CA GLY A 217 10.00 4.37 -8.41
C GLY A 217 9.89 3.41 -9.59
N TYR A 218 11.02 3.02 -10.19
CA TYR A 218 11.05 1.97 -11.22
C TYR A 218 10.49 0.64 -10.71
N TYR A 219 10.97 0.17 -9.55
CA TYR A 219 10.50 -1.07 -8.91
C TYR A 219 8.97 -1.04 -8.67
N ARG A 220 8.44 0.10 -8.20
CA ARG A 220 6.99 0.28 -8.00
C ARG A 220 6.21 0.22 -9.31
N ILE A 221 6.76 0.68 -10.42
CA ILE A 221 6.05 0.63 -11.72
C ILE A 221 6.11 -0.78 -12.33
N VAL A 222 7.26 -1.46 -12.29
CA VAL A 222 7.33 -2.84 -12.82
C VAL A 222 6.43 -3.79 -12.02
N THR A 223 6.36 -3.64 -10.69
CA THR A 223 5.42 -4.41 -9.87
C THR A 223 3.95 -4.12 -10.22
N TRP A 224 3.62 -2.89 -10.60
CA TRP A 224 2.28 -2.54 -11.06
C TRP A 224 1.95 -3.26 -12.37
N TYR A 225 2.79 -3.10 -13.40
CA TYR A 225 2.53 -3.69 -14.71
C TYR A 225 2.55 -5.22 -14.68
N ASN A 226 3.33 -5.83 -13.79
CA ASN A 226 3.30 -7.27 -13.58
C ASN A 226 1.95 -7.75 -12.99
N VAL A 227 1.35 -6.97 -12.09
CA VAL A 227 0.04 -7.30 -11.50
C VAL A 227 -1.11 -7.03 -12.48
N THR A 228 -1.05 -5.92 -13.22
CA THR A 228 -2.05 -5.55 -14.24
C THR A 228 -1.88 -6.30 -15.56
N LYS A 229 -0.78 -7.06 -15.72
CA LYS A 229 -0.48 -7.90 -16.89
C LYS A 229 -0.30 -7.09 -18.18
N GLU A 230 0.18 -5.85 -18.06
CA GLU A 230 0.52 -4.99 -19.21
C GLU A 230 1.96 -5.30 -19.64
N TRP A 231 2.16 -6.42 -20.31
CA TRP A 231 3.49 -7.01 -20.53
C TRP A 231 4.39 -6.17 -21.43
N GLU A 232 3.83 -5.50 -22.43
CA GLU A 232 4.57 -4.59 -23.31
C GLU A 232 5.11 -3.39 -22.54
N GLU A 233 4.28 -2.76 -21.69
CA GLU A 233 4.71 -1.65 -20.84
C GLU A 233 5.72 -2.12 -19.78
N LEU A 234 5.50 -3.31 -19.19
CA LEU A 234 6.45 -3.93 -18.27
C LEU A 234 7.82 -4.12 -18.93
N SER A 235 7.87 -4.60 -20.17
CA SER A 235 9.11 -4.82 -20.90
C SER A 235 9.89 -3.51 -21.06
N VAL A 236 9.23 -2.45 -21.54
CA VAL A 236 9.84 -1.13 -21.75
C VAL A 236 10.40 -0.56 -20.44
N ILE A 237 9.61 -0.58 -19.36
CA ILE A 237 10.03 0.03 -18.10
C ILE A 237 11.09 -0.82 -17.37
N ALA A 238 11.07 -2.14 -17.50
CA ALA A 238 12.04 -3.03 -16.87
C ALA A 238 13.42 -2.92 -17.54
N ASP A 239 13.49 -2.67 -18.86
CA ASP A 239 14.74 -2.36 -19.55
C ASP A 239 15.35 -1.04 -19.07
N ALA A 240 14.52 0.01 -18.91
CA ALA A 240 14.97 1.29 -18.36
C ALA A 240 15.46 1.12 -16.92
N TYR A 241 14.70 0.40 -16.08
CA TYR A 241 15.05 0.10 -14.70
C TYR A 241 16.40 -0.65 -14.59
N TYR A 242 16.62 -1.65 -15.44
CA TYR A 242 17.89 -2.40 -15.48
C TYR A 242 19.08 -1.48 -15.75
N LYS A 243 18.92 -0.55 -16.71
CA LYS A 243 19.97 0.41 -17.04
C LYS A 243 20.31 1.31 -15.85
N GLU A 244 19.30 1.91 -15.22
CA GLU A 244 19.51 2.80 -14.08
C GLU A 244 20.08 2.05 -12.86
N ALA A 245 19.61 0.83 -12.59
CA ALA A 245 20.15 0.00 -11.50
C ALA A 245 21.63 -0.37 -11.73
N LYS A 246 21.98 -0.69 -12.99
CA LYS A 246 23.36 -0.97 -13.39
C LYS A 246 24.26 0.25 -13.25
N ASP A 247 23.80 1.42 -13.68
CA ASP A 247 24.54 2.67 -13.59
C ASP A 247 24.74 3.09 -12.12
N ALA A 248 23.72 2.89 -11.27
CA ALA A 248 23.79 3.08 -9.82
C ALA A 248 24.65 2.03 -9.09
N LYS A 249 25.04 0.93 -9.77
CA LYS A 249 25.74 -0.23 -9.19
C LYS A 249 24.98 -0.87 -8.03
N ASP A 250 23.65 -0.83 -8.09
CA ASP A 250 22.78 -1.42 -7.08
C ASP A 250 22.46 -2.87 -7.46
N THR A 251 23.08 -3.82 -6.77
CA THR A 251 22.96 -5.25 -7.10
C THR A 251 21.57 -5.82 -6.82
N GLU A 252 20.85 -5.28 -5.83
CA GLU A 252 19.51 -5.73 -5.48
C GLU A 252 18.53 -5.29 -6.58
N HIS A 253 18.51 -4.00 -6.90
CA HIS A 253 17.67 -3.46 -7.96
C HIS A 253 18.06 -4.03 -9.34
N LEU A 254 19.33 -4.35 -9.57
CA LEU A 254 19.78 -5.05 -10.78
C LEU A 254 19.14 -6.44 -10.90
N GLY A 255 19.17 -7.24 -9.82
CA GLY A 255 18.53 -8.55 -9.79
C GLY A 255 17.02 -8.48 -9.99
N GLU A 256 16.34 -7.56 -9.29
CA GLU A 256 14.90 -7.32 -9.47
C GLU A 256 14.56 -6.95 -10.91
N SER A 257 15.30 -6.03 -11.52
CA SER A 257 15.05 -5.59 -12.90
C SER A 257 15.14 -6.74 -13.90
N LEU A 258 16.10 -7.65 -13.75
CA LEU A 258 16.24 -8.82 -14.62
C LEU A 258 15.07 -9.80 -14.46
N LEU A 259 14.62 -10.04 -13.22
CA LEU A 259 13.46 -10.88 -12.97
C LEU A 259 12.19 -10.29 -13.63
N TYR A 260 11.98 -8.98 -13.56
CA TYR A 260 10.83 -8.34 -14.22
C TYR A 260 10.94 -8.28 -15.74
N ARG A 261 12.16 -8.14 -16.29
CA ARG A 261 12.39 -8.32 -17.74
C ARG A 261 12.03 -9.73 -18.17
N ALA A 262 12.47 -10.75 -17.43
CA ALA A 262 12.08 -12.14 -17.69
C ALA A 262 10.57 -12.36 -17.54
N ALA A 263 9.94 -11.79 -16.51
CA ALA A 263 8.48 -11.85 -16.32
C ALA A 263 7.72 -11.25 -17.51
N SER A 264 8.20 -10.12 -18.08
CA SER A 264 7.60 -9.53 -19.29
C SER A 264 7.66 -10.48 -20.48
N LEU A 265 8.82 -11.13 -20.70
CA LEU A 265 8.99 -12.11 -21.78
C LEU A 265 8.11 -13.35 -21.57
N ILE A 266 7.97 -13.82 -20.33
CA ILE A 266 7.06 -14.91 -19.98
C ILE A 266 5.61 -14.52 -20.30
N GLY A 267 5.19 -13.32 -19.89
CA GLY A 267 3.86 -12.79 -20.16
C GLY A 267 3.53 -12.63 -21.65
N LEU A 268 4.53 -12.25 -22.46
CA LEU A 268 4.45 -12.18 -23.92
C LEU A 268 4.54 -13.55 -24.62
N GLY A 269 4.76 -14.64 -23.87
CA GLY A 269 4.93 -15.98 -24.42
C GLY A 269 6.31 -16.25 -25.06
N GLU A 270 7.27 -15.36 -24.90
CA GLU A 270 8.64 -15.50 -25.40
C GLU A 270 9.52 -16.35 -24.47
N LEU A 271 9.02 -17.54 -24.10
CA LEU A 271 9.55 -18.40 -23.05
C LEU A 271 11.05 -18.72 -23.19
N ARG A 272 11.51 -18.98 -24.42
CA ARG A 272 12.92 -19.28 -24.69
C ARG A 272 13.84 -18.10 -24.36
N LYS A 273 13.44 -16.88 -24.75
CA LYS A 273 14.23 -15.67 -24.46
C LYS A 273 14.23 -15.39 -22.95
N ALA A 274 13.10 -15.62 -22.28
CA ALA A 274 13.01 -15.49 -20.83
C ALA A 274 14.01 -16.44 -20.14
N ALA A 275 14.04 -17.72 -20.53
CA ALA A 275 14.98 -18.70 -19.97
C ALA A 275 16.45 -18.36 -20.26
N GLU A 276 16.76 -17.79 -21.43
CA GLU A 276 18.11 -17.31 -21.74
C GLU A 276 18.52 -16.13 -20.85
N LEU A 277 17.61 -15.17 -20.62
CA LEU A 277 17.83 -13.99 -19.77
C LEU A 277 18.00 -14.35 -18.29
N LEU A 278 17.23 -15.31 -17.78
CA LEU A 278 17.28 -15.72 -16.37
C LEU A 278 18.67 -16.22 -15.95
N ARG A 279 19.47 -16.73 -16.89
CA ARG A 279 20.85 -17.16 -16.63
C ARG A 279 21.74 -16.00 -16.17
N GLU A 280 21.45 -14.77 -16.58
CA GLU A 280 22.17 -13.57 -16.12
C GLU A 280 21.98 -13.32 -14.62
N CYS A 281 20.88 -13.82 -14.03
CA CYS A 281 20.61 -13.67 -12.59
C CYS A 281 21.46 -14.61 -11.71
N HIS A 282 22.08 -15.65 -12.28
CA HIS A 282 22.78 -16.68 -11.52
C HIS A 282 24.00 -16.15 -10.74
N ASP A 283 24.61 -15.07 -11.24
CA ASP A 283 25.84 -14.52 -10.69
C ASP A 283 25.61 -13.32 -9.75
N ILE A 284 24.36 -12.88 -9.55
CA ILE A 284 24.03 -11.69 -8.74
C ILE A 284 24.01 -12.02 -7.25
N GLY A 285 23.52 -13.19 -6.87
CA GLY A 285 23.47 -13.64 -5.49
C GLY A 285 22.54 -14.85 -5.29
N ASP A 286 22.61 -15.46 -4.11
CA ASP A 286 21.89 -16.71 -3.81
C ASP A 286 20.37 -16.60 -3.98
N TYR A 287 19.80 -15.45 -3.62
CA TYR A 287 18.37 -15.19 -3.79
C TYR A 287 17.97 -15.16 -5.27
N TYR A 288 18.64 -14.33 -6.07
CA TYR A 288 18.34 -14.17 -7.50
C TYR A 288 18.62 -15.43 -8.30
N ARG A 289 19.68 -16.17 -7.93
CA ARG A 289 19.95 -17.49 -8.51
C ARG A 289 18.81 -18.47 -8.25
N TRP A 290 18.31 -18.54 -7.02
CA TRP A 290 17.16 -19.40 -6.70
C TRP A 290 15.88 -18.96 -7.44
N ALA A 291 15.62 -17.66 -7.48
CA ALA A 291 14.45 -17.11 -8.18
C ALA A 291 14.51 -17.43 -9.68
N ALA A 292 15.68 -17.32 -10.29
CA ALA A 292 15.90 -17.66 -11.68
C ALA A 292 15.67 -19.16 -11.95
N LEU A 293 16.29 -20.05 -11.18
CA LEU A 293 16.08 -21.49 -11.31
C LEU A 293 14.60 -21.89 -11.14
N SER A 294 13.89 -21.25 -10.20
CA SER A 294 12.46 -21.49 -10.00
C SER A 294 11.64 -21.05 -11.21
N ASN A 295 11.92 -19.87 -11.77
CA ASN A 295 11.25 -19.38 -12.97
C ASN A 295 11.59 -20.20 -14.23
N GLU A 296 12.82 -20.71 -14.37
CA GLU A 296 13.19 -21.65 -15.44
C GLU A 296 12.33 -22.92 -15.36
N LYS A 297 12.10 -23.46 -14.16
CA LYS A 297 11.21 -24.61 -13.96
C LYS A 297 9.75 -24.28 -14.24
N LEU A 298 9.30 -23.08 -13.90
CA LEU A 298 7.96 -22.61 -14.27
C LEU A 298 7.81 -22.56 -15.80
N ILE A 299 8.81 -22.04 -16.52
CA ILE A 299 8.84 -22.03 -17.99
C ILE A 299 8.72 -23.45 -18.55
N GLU A 300 9.47 -24.42 -18.02
CA GLU A 300 9.36 -25.82 -18.45
C GLU A 300 7.94 -26.38 -18.25
N VAL A 301 7.28 -26.04 -17.15
CA VAL A 301 5.87 -26.40 -16.92
C VAL A 301 4.97 -25.73 -17.95
N MET A 302 5.16 -24.44 -18.24
CA MET A 302 4.40 -23.72 -19.26
C MET A 302 4.57 -24.32 -20.67
N GLU A 303 5.73 -24.91 -20.97
CA GLU A 303 5.98 -25.69 -22.19
C GLU A 303 5.30 -27.08 -22.20
N GLY A 304 4.61 -27.46 -21.11
CA GLY A 304 3.84 -28.70 -21.00
C GLY A 304 4.59 -29.87 -20.34
N LYS A 305 5.79 -29.65 -19.80
CA LYS A 305 6.57 -30.68 -19.10
C LYS A 305 6.03 -30.87 -17.68
N ILE A 306 5.13 -31.84 -17.50
CA ILE A 306 4.44 -32.06 -16.21
C ILE A 306 5.41 -32.52 -15.10
N GLU A 307 6.52 -33.16 -15.47
CA GLU A 307 7.56 -33.61 -14.56
C GLU A 307 8.26 -32.44 -13.85
N ALA A 308 8.37 -31.29 -14.53
CA ALA A 308 8.97 -30.07 -13.99
C ALA A 308 8.17 -29.48 -12.82
N VAL A 309 6.89 -29.83 -12.66
CA VAL A 309 6.06 -29.39 -11.51
C VAL A 309 6.66 -29.89 -10.20
N SER A 310 7.11 -31.14 -10.13
CA SER A 310 7.71 -31.69 -8.90
C SER A 310 9.07 -31.04 -8.60
N GLU A 311 9.84 -30.71 -9.63
CA GLU A 311 11.11 -30.00 -9.46
C GLU A 311 10.91 -28.58 -8.96
N PHE A 312 9.93 -27.84 -9.51
CA PHE A 312 9.55 -26.51 -9.04
C PHE A 312 9.14 -26.55 -7.56
N ILE A 313 8.26 -27.48 -7.19
CA ILE A 313 7.76 -27.60 -5.81
C ILE A 313 8.91 -27.88 -4.85
N ARG A 314 9.85 -28.76 -5.22
CA ARG A 314 11.04 -29.03 -4.41
C ARG A 314 11.87 -27.77 -4.19
N LEU A 315 12.13 -26.99 -5.25
CA LEU A 315 12.93 -25.75 -5.15
C LEU A 315 12.32 -24.72 -4.18
N VAL A 316 10.99 -24.59 -4.15
CA VAL A 316 10.34 -23.63 -3.26
C VAL A 316 10.21 -24.16 -1.83
N VAL A 317 10.01 -25.47 -1.65
CA VAL A 317 9.99 -26.11 -0.32
C VAL A 317 11.38 -26.04 0.33
N ASP A 318 12.45 -26.36 -0.40
CA ASP A 318 13.82 -26.33 0.10
C ASP A 318 14.27 -24.93 0.58
N LYS A 319 13.57 -23.88 0.14
CA LYS A 319 13.80 -22.48 0.56
C LYS A 319 12.79 -21.95 1.58
N ASN A 320 11.91 -22.80 2.14
CA ASN A 320 10.81 -22.39 3.02
C ASN A 320 9.89 -21.33 2.35
N ARG A 321 9.62 -21.52 1.06
CA ARG A 321 8.78 -20.66 0.22
C ARG A 321 7.58 -21.45 -0.30
N GLU A 322 6.97 -22.34 0.49
CA GLU A 322 5.89 -23.21 -0.02
C GLU A 322 4.67 -22.42 -0.53
N HIS A 323 4.49 -21.17 -0.09
CA HIS A 323 3.48 -20.28 -0.65
C HIS A 323 3.64 -20.04 -2.17
N GLU A 324 4.84 -20.16 -2.74
CA GLU A 324 5.07 -20.01 -4.17
C GLU A 324 4.50 -21.17 -5.00
N ILE A 325 4.05 -22.28 -4.37
CA ILE A 325 3.36 -23.38 -5.09
C ILE A 325 2.11 -22.86 -5.83
N ILE A 326 1.49 -21.78 -5.37
CA ILE A 326 0.36 -21.14 -6.07
C ILE A 326 0.74 -20.66 -7.48
N THR A 327 2.00 -20.33 -7.74
CA THR A 327 2.43 -19.78 -9.04
C THR A 327 2.47 -20.85 -10.13
N VAL A 328 2.84 -22.09 -9.78
CA VAL A 328 2.87 -23.23 -10.71
C VAL A 328 1.52 -23.95 -10.82
N ALA A 329 0.67 -23.85 -9.80
CA ALA A 329 -0.60 -24.55 -9.72
C ALA A 329 -1.54 -24.34 -10.93
N PRO A 330 -1.77 -23.11 -11.44
CA PRO A 330 -2.62 -22.90 -12.62
C PRO A 330 -2.14 -23.69 -13.85
N TYR A 331 -0.83 -23.71 -14.09
CA TYR A 331 -0.24 -24.39 -15.25
C TYR A 331 -0.28 -25.91 -15.08
N ALA A 332 0.06 -26.41 -13.88
CA ALA A 332 -0.04 -27.83 -13.56
C ALA A 332 -1.48 -28.35 -13.78
N ILE A 333 -2.48 -27.63 -13.29
CA ILE A 333 -3.89 -28.00 -13.44
C ILE A 333 -4.31 -27.93 -14.92
N ARG A 334 -3.93 -26.89 -15.67
CA ARG A 334 -4.24 -26.80 -17.12
C ARG A 334 -3.70 -28.01 -17.90
N ILE A 335 -2.46 -28.42 -17.64
CA ILE A 335 -1.84 -29.59 -18.30
C ILE A 335 -2.64 -30.85 -17.97
N LEU A 336 -2.97 -31.08 -16.68
CA LEU A 336 -3.73 -32.25 -16.26
C LEU A 336 -5.16 -32.24 -16.83
N LEU A 337 -5.82 -31.08 -16.86
CA LEU A 337 -7.15 -30.91 -17.47
C LEU A 337 -7.14 -31.25 -18.96
N SER A 338 -6.15 -30.75 -19.71
CA SER A 338 -6.01 -31.05 -21.14
C SER A 338 -5.82 -32.54 -21.43
N LYS A 339 -5.31 -33.30 -20.45
CA LYS A 339 -5.11 -34.76 -20.52
C LYS A 339 -6.25 -35.56 -19.89
N GLY A 340 -7.31 -34.90 -19.40
CA GLY A 340 -8.44 -35.54 -18.72
C GLY A 340 -8.08 -36.20 -17.39
N GLN A 341 -6.95 -35.83 -16.76
CA GLN A 341 -6.43 -36.48 -15.55
C GLN A 341 -7.01 -35.86 -14.27
N LEU A 342 -8.34 -35.95 -14.12
CA LEU A 342 -9.07 -35.27 -13.05
C LEU A 342 -8.68 -35.78 -11.65
N GLU A 343 -8.40 -37.07 -11.49
CA GLU A 343 -7.98 -37.66 -10.20
C GLU A 343 -6.62 -37.13 -9.73
N ARG A 344 -5.72 -36.82 -10.67
CA ARG A 344 -4.42 -36.21 -10.31
C ARG A 344 -4.58 -34.77 -9.84
N ILE A 345 -5.60 -34.07 -10.34
CA ILE A 345 -5.94 -32.72 -9.88
C ILE A 345 -6.51 -32.80 -8.46
N ASP A 346 -7.39 -33.76 -8.16
CA ASP A 346 -7.90 -34.00 -6.79
C ASP A 346 -6.74 -34.16 -5.80
N VAL A 347 -5.82 -35.07 -6.09
CA VAL A 347 -4.64 -35.32 -5.23
C VAL A 347 -3.79 -34.07 -5.07
N PHE A 348 -3.60 -33.28 -6.13
CA PHE A 348 -2.83 -32.05 -6.08
C PHE A 348 -3.51 -30.99 -5.20
N LEU A 349 -4.81 -30.79 -5.38
CA LEU A 349 -5.61 -29.82 -4.62
C LEU A 349 -5.68 -30.20 -3.15
N GLU A 350 -5.93 -31.47 -2.83
CA GLU A 350 -5.97 -31.97 -1.45
C GLU A 350 -4.61 -31.79 -0.76
N LYS A 351 -3.52 -32.17 -1.43
CA LYS A 351 -2.17 -32.10 -0.87
C LYS A 351 -1.75 -30.68 -0.47
N TYR A 352 -2.14 -29.67 -1.25
CA TYR A 352 -1.70 -28.29 -1.05
C TYR A 352 -2.82 -27.35 -0.58
N ASN A 353 -3.98 -27.88 -0.16
CA ASN A 353 -5.13 -27.07 0.23
C ASN A 353 -4.81 -26.01 1.30
N ALA A 354 -4.07 -26.40 2.36
CA ALA A 354 -3.70 -25.47 3.44
C ALA A 354 -2.88 -24.28 2.95
N ILE A 355 -2.04 -24.48 1.92
CA ILE A 355 -1.25 -23.40 1.30
C ILE A 355 -2.19 -22.47 0.53
N PHE A 356 -3.10 -23.02 -0.26
CA PHE A 356 -4.06 -22.22 -1.04
C PHE A 356 -5.00 -21.42 -0.13
N GLU A 357 -5.48 -22.00 0.96
CA GLU A 357 -6.27 -21.30 1.99
C GLU A 357 -5.47 -20.16 2.62
N SER A 358 -4.22 -20.41 3.02
CA SER A 358 -3.35 -19.38 3.59
C SER A 358 -3.17 -18.20 2.64
N ILE A 359 -2.97 -18.46 1.34
CA ILE A 359 -2.78 -17.42 0.33
C ILE A 359 -4.07 -16.66 0.07
N SER A 360 -5.23 -17.34 0.08
CA SER A 360 -6.55 -16.70 -0.11
C SER A 360 -6.86 -15.62 0.95
N LEU A 361 -6.24 -15.71 2.12
CA LEU A 361 -6.39 -14.75 3.21
C LEU A 361 -5.47 -13.53 3.09
N LYS A 362 -4.45 -13.58 2.23
CA LYS A 362 -3.52 -12.48 2.02
C LYS A 362 -4.19 -11.36 1.24
N LYS A 363 -3.99 -10.12 1.71
CA LYS A 363 -4.63 -8.93 1.13
C LYS A 363 -3.75 -8.15 0.16
N ASP A 364 -2.46 -8.45 0.11
CA ASP A 364 -1.56 -7.79 -0.83
C ASP A 364 -1.89 -8.18 -2.27
N LYS A 365 -1.66 -7.24 -3.19
CA LYS A 365 -2.10 -7.36 -4.59
C LYS A 365 -1.39 -8.49 -5.35
N TYR A 366 -0.16 -8.82 -4.98
CA TYR A 366 0.59 -9.90 -5.61
C TYR A 366 -0.04 -11.26 -5.28
N ASN A 367 -0.18 -11.62 -4.00
CA ASN A 367 -0.84 -12.86 -3.59
C ASN A 367 -2.31 -12.89 -4.05
N LYS A 368 -2.95 -11.72 -4.00
CA LYS A 368 -4.11 -11.27 -4.78
C LYS A 368 -4.25 -11.98 -6.13
N SER A 369 -3.35 -11.56 -7.01
CA SER A 369 -3.26 -11.95 -8.43
C SER A 369 -2.92 -13.42 -8.61
N GLN A 370 -2.02 -13.96 -7.78
CA GLN A 370 -1.67 -15.38 -7.86
C GLN A 370 -2.86 -16.29 -7.54
N PHE A 371 -3.60 -15.99 -6.48
CA PHE A 371 -4.79 -16.77 -6.12
C PHE A 371 -5.89 -16.61 -7.17
N TYR A 372 -6.09 -15.41 -7.70
CA TYR A 372 -6.99 -15.14 -8.82
C TYR A 372 -6.67 -16.02 -10.05
N ASN A 373 -5.40 -16.10 -10.47
CA ASN A 373 -4.99 -16.95 -11.59
C ASN A 373 -5.26 -18.44 -11.34
N PHE A 374 -5.09 -18.89 -10.09
CA PHE A 374 -5.40 -20.24 -9.68
C PHE A 374 -6.91 -20.53 -9.72
N GLN A 375 -7.74 -19.62 -9.21
CA GLN A 375 -9.20 -19.76 -9.23
C GLN A 375 -9.76 -19.86 -10.65
N VAL A 376 -9.23 -19.07 -11.60
CA VAL A 376 -9.62 -19.12 -13.02
C VAL A 376 -9.45 -20.52 -13.61
N VAL A 377 -8.42 -21.26 -13.21
CA VAL A 377 -8.21 -22.64 -13.69
C VAL A 377 -8.95 -23.67 -12.83
N ARG A 378 -9.03 -23.45 -11.52
CA ARG A 378 -9.73 -24.35 -10.60
C ARG A 378 -11.24 -24.42 -10.89
N LEU A 379 -11.86 -23.32 -11.29
CA LEU A 379 -13.27 -23.35 -11.71
C LEU A 379 -13.48 -24.21 -12.95
N GLN A 380 -12.54 -24.21 -13.91
CA GLN A 380 -12.63 -25.06 -15.10
C GLN A 380 -12.58 -26.54 -14.71
N TYR A 381 -11.75 -26.87 -13.72
CA TYR A 381 -11.73 -28.19 -13.11
C TYR A 381 -13.07 -28.57 -12.46
N TYR A 382 -13.65 -27.69 -11.65
CA TYR A 382 -14.95 -27.95 -11.02
C TYR A 382 -16.08 -28.09 -12.04
N LEU A 383 -16.08 -27.29 -13.11
CA LEU A 383 -17.03 -27.44 -14.21
C LEU A 383 -16.87 -28.81 -14.90
N ALA A 384 -15.64 -29.25 -15.17
CA ALA A 384 -15.38 -30.58 -15.75
C ALA A 384 -15.89 -31.73 -14.86
N LYS A 385 -15.82 -31.56 -13.53
CA LYS A 385 -16.37 -32.49 -12.53
C LYS A 385 -17.87 -32.32 -12.27
N LYS A 386 -18.54 -31.34 -12.88
CA LYS A 386 -19.93 -30.96 -12.61
C LYS A 386 -20.17 -30.57 -11.12
N GLN A 387 -19.13 -30.07 -10.47
CA GLN A 387 -19.16 -29.53 -9.10
C GLN A 387 -19.55 -28.04 -9.16
N TYR A 388 -20.80 -27.78 -9.52
CA TYR A 388 -21.25 -26.43 -9.87
C TYR A 388 -21.23 -25.43 -8.70
N LYS A 389 -21.44 -25.90 -7.46
CA LYS A 389 -21.42 -25.04 -6.29
C LYS A 389 -20.03 -24.42 -6.09
N GLU A 390 -19.00 -25.24 -6.16
CA GLU A 390 -17.60 -24.84 -6.06
C GLU A 390 -17.20 -23.96 -7.25
N ALA A 391 -17.58 -24.35 -8.46
CA ALA A 391 -17.33 -23.56 -9.67
C ALA A 391 -17.93 -22.15 -9.57
N PHE A 392 -19.21 -22.01 -9.20
CA PHE A 392 -19.87 -20.71 -9.12
C PHE A 392 -19.32 -19.84 -7.98
N ASN A 393 -18.85 -20.44 -6.89
CA ASN A 393 -18.15 -19.69 -5.86
C ASN A 393 -16.85 -19.08 -6.40
N ASP A 394 -16.05 -19.85 -7.13
CA ASP A 394 -14.84 -19.33 -7.77
C ASP A 394 -15.17 -18.26 -8.81
N VAL A 395 -16.19 -18.47 -9.65
CA VAL A 395 -16.64 -17.48 -10.64
C VAL A 395 -16.95 -16.14 -9.97
N LEU A 396 -17.71 -16.12 -8.88
CA LEU A 396 -18.06 -14.88 -8.18
C LEU A 396 -16.84 -14.17 -7.55
N GLU A 397 -15.88 -14.91 -7.00
CA GLU A 397 -14.68 -14.30 -6.42
C GLU A 397 -13.69 -13.81 -7.51
N VAL A 398 -13.57 -14.55 -8.61
CA VAL A 398 -12.81 -14.13 -9.80
C VAL A 398 -13.42 -12.86 -10.38
N MET A 399 -14.74 -12.76 -10.51
CA MET A 399 -15.42 -11.55 -10.98
C MET A 399 -15.12 -10.32 -10.12
N LYS A 400 -15.19 -10.45 -8.78
CA LYS A 400 -14.86 -9.35 -7.87
C LYS A 400 -13.42 -8.88 -8.06
N THR A 401 -12.50 -9.84 -8.12
CA THR A 401 -11.06 -9.54 -8.28
C THR A 401 -10.75 -8.94 -9.66
N ALA A 402 -11.40 -9.43 -10.71
CA ALA A 402 -11.32 -8.87 -12.06
C ALA A 402 -11.77 -7.41 -12.09
N LEU A 403 -12.90 -7.06 -11.45
CA LEU A 403 -13.33 -5.67 -11.30
C LEU A 403 -12.32 -4.81 -10.54
N GLU A 404 -11.74 -5.34 -9.46
CA GLU A 404 -10.71 -4.62 -8.70
C GLU A 404 -9.43 -4.35 -9.50
N PHE A 405 -9.03 -5.28 -10.37
CA PHE A 405 -7.86 -5.15 -11.24
C PHE A 405 -8.16 -4.46 -12.58
N GLY A 406 -9.42 -4.22 -12.92
CA GLY A 406 -9.82 -3.67 -14.21
C GLY A 406 -9.76 -4.68 -15.37
N ASP A 407 -9.74 -5.99 -15.09
CA ASP A 407 -9.70 -7.06 -16.08
C ASP A 407 -11.10 -7.32 -16.66
N ILE A 408 -11.50 -6.45 -17.59
CA ILE A 408 -12.84 -6.50 -18.22
C ILE A 408 -13.03 -7.80 -19.01
N SER A 409 -11.97 -8.34 -19.62
CA SER A 409 -12.03 -9.55 -20.42
C SER A 409 -12.44 -10.76 -19.57
N ILE A 410 -11.74 -10.99 -18.45
CA ILE A 410 -12.10 -12.10 -17.56
C ILE A 410 -13.45 -11.88 -16.90
N TYR A 411 -13.79 -10.63 -16.55
CA TYR A 411 -15.12 -10.32 -16.03
C TYR A 411 -16.24 -10.77 -17.00
N GLN A 412 -16.08 -10.47 -18.30
CA GLN A 412 -17.03 -10.88 -19.34
C GLN A 412 -17.10 -12.41 -19.50
N GLU A 413 -15.94 -13.08 -19.48
CA GLU A 413 -15.87 -14.55 -19.51
C GLU A 413 -16.63 -15.18 -18.34
N MET A 414 -16.41 -14.68 -17.12
CA MET A 414 -17.10 -15.17 -15.93
C MET A 414 -18.62 -14.92 -15.99
N SER A 415 -19.05 -13.75 -16.47
CA SER A 415 -20.47 -13.47 -16.72
C SER A 415 -21.09 -14.44 -17.74
N ALA A 416 -20.36 -14.78 -18.80
CA ALA A 416 -20.81 -15.74 -19.79
C ALA A 416 -21.00 -17.14 -19.17
N ILE A 417 -20.07 -17.60 -18.34
CA ILE A 417 -20.16 -18.88 -17.63
C ILE A 417 -21.44 -18.95 -16.77
N LEU A 418 -21.76 -17.90 -16.00
CA LEU A 418 -23.00 -17.86 -15.21
C LEU A 418 -24.24 -17.91 -16.12
N PHE A 419 -24.22 -17.17 -17.22
CA PHE A 419 -25.33 -17.14 -18.16
C PHE A 419 -25.58 -18.50 -18.81
N GLU A 420 -24.52 -19.18 -19.27
CA GLU A 420 -24.59 -20.51 -19.86
C GLU A 420 -25.19 -21.54 -18.89
N HIS A 421 -24.95 -21.38 -17.60
CA HIS A 421 -25.43 -22.29 -16.56
C HIS A 421 -26.64 -21.75 -15.78
N LYS A 422 -27.35 -20.75 -16.33
CA LYS A 422 -28.46 -20.09 -15.64
C LYS A 422 -29.52 -21.05 -15.09
N ALA A 423 -29.82 -22.12 -15.83
CA ALA A 423 -30.84 -23.10 -15.44
C ALA A 423 -30.55 -23.83 -14.11
N ILE A 424 -29.30 -23.81 -13.65
CA ILE A 424 -28.86 -24.48 -12.42
C ILE A 424 -28.24 -23.50 -11.40
N LEU A 425 -28.33 -22.19 -11.65
CA LEU A 425 -27.93 -21.19 -10.66
C LEU A 425 -28.88 -21.25 -9.46
N GLY A 426 -28.33 -21.29 -8.25
CA GLY A 426 -29.11 -21.13 -7.03
C GLY A 426 -29.37 -19.65 -6.72
N GLU A 427 -30.45 -19.37 -5.99
CA GLU A 427 -30.85 -17.99 -5.61
C GLU A 427 -29.73 -17.19 -4.91
N ASP A 428 -28.91 -17.85 -4.08
CA ASP A 428 -27.75 -17.21 -3.43
C ASP A 428 -26.72 -16.68 -4.44
N VAL A 429 -26.41 -17.49 -5.46
CA VAL A 429 -25.43 -17.12 -6.50
C VAL A 429 -25.97 -15.97 -7.33
N GLU A 430 -27.25 -16.01 -7.70
CA GLU A 430 -27.90 -14.90 -8.42
C GLU A 430 -27.88 -13.61 -7.59
N HIS A 431 -28.23 -13.69 -6.30
CA HIS A 431 -28.21 -12.53 -5.42
C HIS A 431 -26.81 -11.91 -5.30
N ARG A 432 -25.79 -12.75 -5.09
CA ARG A 432 -24.39 -12.31 -5.02
C ARG A 432 -23.92 -11.70 -6.34
N TYR A 433 -24.25 -12.31 -7.48
CA TYR A 433 -23.95 -11.77 -8.81
C TYR A 433 -24.60 -10.38 -9.02
N MET A 434 -25.88 -10.23 -8.69
CA MET A 434 -26.58 -8.95 -8.80
C MET A 434 -25.97 -7.87 -7.90
N ASN A 435 -25.46 -8.24 -6.71
CA ASN A 435 -24.76 -7.31 -5.84
C ASN A 435 -23.40 -6.88 -6.42
N ILE A 436 -22.70 -7.77 -7.13
CA ILE A 436 -21.46 -7.42 -7.85
C ILE A 436 -21.77 -6.41 -8.96
N LEU A 437 -22.81 -6.65 -9.76
CA LEU A 437 -23.25 -5.74 -10.83
C LEU A 437 -23.56 -4.34 -10.29
N LYS A 438 -24.39 -4.25 -9.25
CA LYS A 438 -24.78 -2.96 -8.63
C LYS A 438 -23.59 -2.17 -8.07
N ARG A 439 -22.59 -2.86 -7.51
CA ARG A 439 -21.37 -2.22 -6.98
C ARG A 439 -20.40 -1.81 -8.09
N GLY A 440 -20.40 -2.53 -9.20
CA GLY A 440 -19.63 -2.19 -10.40
C GLY A 440 -20.06 -0.85 -11.02
N GLU A 441 -21.34 -0.47 -10.89
CA GLU A 441 -21.90 0.79 -11.40
C GLU A 441 -21.54 2.03 -10.54
N THR A 442 -21.21 1.84 -9.26
CA THR A 442 -20.88 2.94 -8.32
C THR A 442 -19.37 3.26 -8.26
N GLY A 443 -18.62 2.77 -9.24
CA GLY A 443 -17.16 2.68 -9.26
C GLY A 443 -16.41 3.86 -9.85
#